data_AF-A0A6A6X5E0-F1
#
_entry.id   AF-A0A6A6X5E0-F1
#
_cell.length_a   1.000
_cell.length_b   1.000
_cell.length_c   1.000
_cell.angle_alpha   90.00
_cell.angle_beta   90.00
_cell.angle_gamma   90.00
#
_symmetry.space_group_name_H-M   'P 1'
#
loop_
_entity.id
_entity.type
_entity.pdbx_description
1 polymer ?
#
loop_
_entity_poly.entity_id
_entity_poly.type
_entity_poly.pdbx_seq_one_letter_code
_entity_poly.pdbx_strand_id
1 'polypeptide(L)'
;MSEATINSLQGREKLSPRALHHLSKTYQCVSQNLQQRGIPSDATIAAVMSMAIHEDLTGQPQKGKVHLDALERMVEIRGGIAQFEATRILLQKICRADIEYALQNGSRPRLNRDEFPRDLIQFILAPMAHPQHTYPFMWQLQVYEITLQQVFVDLMSVSRLLNYNPAFFRFEPFAYQEVLISVCYRLLHHQPLADNQLGNWGEGETPYQQLFYLGFLALMTTLLFRYKAFKRLSYPLLAERLRSTVEKASSNRLTNGPMLLWFLFVGGISVFIDADTRKWLSPHIKKCLSGLGIDGWPAARKQIRKFPWIDIVHDDLGHELWQAIISE
;
A
#
# COMPACT_ATOMS: atom_id res chain seq x y z
N MET A 1 -6.29 -24.35 0.12
CA MET A 1 -6.64 -23.96 -1.27
C MET A 1 -5.70 -24.69 -2.22
N SER A 2 -6.20 -25.26 -3.32
CA SER A 2 -5.37 -26.08 -4.23
C SER A 2 -4.55 -25.23 -5.20
N GLU A 3 -3.41 -25.76 -5.66
CA GLU A 3 -2.54 -25.16 -6.69
C GLU A 3 -3.31 -24.71 -7.95
N ALA A 4 -4.33 -25.47 -8.36
CA ALA A 4 -5.19 -25.12 -9.49
C ALA A 4 -5.99 -23.82 -9.28
N THR A 5 -6.36 -23.52 -8.03
CA THR A 5 -7.07 -22.28 -7.70
C THR A 5 -6.11 -21.08 -7.78
N ILE A 6 -4.83 -21.30 -7.48
CA ILE A 6 -3.77 -20.28 -7.51
C ILE A 6 -3.36 -19.99 -8.96
N ASN A 7 -3.20 -21.01 -9.81
CA ASN A 7 -2.83 -20.85 -11.22
C ASN A 7 -3.92 -20.14 -12.05
N SER A 8 -5.19 -20.43 -11.75
CA SER A 8 -6.33 -19.76 -12.38
C SER A 8 -6.48 -18.29 -12.00
N LEU A 9 -5.96 -17.88 -10.83
CA LEU A 9 -5.99 -16.49 -10.36
C LEU A 9 -4.78 -15.67 -10.84
N GLN A 10 -3.73 -16.34 -11.34
CA GLN A 10 -2.51 -15.71 -11.87
C GLN A 10 -2.56 -15.43 -13.39
N GLY A 11 -3.70 -15.63 -14.04
CA GLY A 11 -3.86 -15.41 -15.49
C GLY A 11 -3.00 -16.31 -16.39
N ARG A 12 -2.36 -17.35 -15.82
CA ARG A 12 -1.46 -18.26 -16.54
C ARG A 12 -2.18 -19.47 -17.15
N GLU A 13 -3.39 -19.75 -16.71
CA GLU A 13 -4.29 -20.74 -17.31
C GLU A 13 -5.64 -20.10 -17.64
N LYS A 14 -6.24 -20.51 -18.76
CA LYS A 14 -7.65 -20.19 -19.04
C LYS A 14 -8.49 -20.70 -17.87
N LEU A 15 -9.31 -19.83 -17.30
CA LEU A 15 -10.27 -20.17 -16.24
C LEU A 15 -10.96 -21.50 -16.58
N SER A 16 -10.95 -22.45 -15.64
CA SER A 16 -11.59 -23.74 -15.88
C SER A 16 -13.07 -23.55 -16.28
N PRO A 17 -13.66 -24.44 -17.09
CA PRO A 17 -15.08 -24.35 -17.45
C PRO A 17 -16.00 -24.27 -16.23
N ARG A 18 -15.61 -24.89 -15.11
CA ARG A 18 -16.31 -24.77 -13.82
C ARG A 18 -16.19 -23.37 -13.22
N ALA A 19 -14.99 -22.78 -13.22
CA ALA A 19 -14.79 -21.40 -12.75
C ALA A 19 -15.61 -20.41 -13.59
N LEU A 20 -15.56 -20.51 -14.93
CA LEU A 20 -16.39 -19.71 -15.84
C LEU A 20 -17.89 -19.91 -15.61
N HIS A 21 -18.32 -21.16 -15.37
CA HIS A 21 -19.72 -21.44 -15.05
C HIS A 21 -20.17 -20.78 -13.75
N HIS A 22 -19.37 -20.86 -12.68
CA HIS A 22 -19.68 -20.21 -11.40
C HIS A 22 -19.66 -18.68 -11.52
N LEU A 23 -18.72 -18.12 -12.28
CA LEU A 23 -18.61 -16.68 -12.53
C LEU A 23 -19.82 -16.17 -13.33
N SER A 24 -20.22 -16.91 -14.39
CA SER A 24 -21.43 -16.63 -15.17
C SER A 24 -22.71 -16.74 -14.33
N LYS A 25 -22.86 -17.79 -13.51
CA LYS A 25 -23.98 -17.91 -12.57
C LYS A 25 -24.01 -16.77 -11.54
N THR A 26 -22.84 -16.33 -11.09
CA THR A 26 -22.71 -15.21 -10.16
C THR A 26 -23.23 -13.92 -10.82
N TYR A 27 -22.80 -13.63 -12.06
CA TYR A 27 -23.34 -12.49 -12.81
C TYR A 27 -24.86 -12.55 -13.00
N GLN A 28 -25.39 -13.70 -13.42
CA GLN A 28 -26.82 -13.87 -13.63
C GLN A 28 -27.62 -13.65 -12.34
N CYS A 29 -27.15 -14.21 -11.22
CA CYS A 29 -27.79 -14.06 -9.92
C CYS A 29 -27.70 -12.63 -9.38
N VAL A 30 -26.54 -11.98 -9.51
CA VAL A 30 -26.35 -10.57 -9.11
C VAL A 30 -27.26 -9.66 -9.93
N SER A 31 -27.30 -9.84 -11.25
CA SER A 31 -28.13 -9.04 -12.17
C SER A 31 -29.62 -9.18 -11.87
N GLN A 32 -30.11 -10.42 -11.68
CA GLN A 32 -31.51 -10.67 -11.32
C GLN A 32 -31.88 -10.10 -9.94
N ASN A 33 -30.99 -10.22 -8.94
CA ASN A 33 -31.23 -9.68 -7.61
C ASN A 33 -31.33 -8.15 -7.60
N LEU A 34 -30.48 -7.46 -8.37
CA LEU A 34 -30.52 -6.00 -8.51
C LEU A 34 -31.81 -5.51 -9.17
N GLN A 35 -32.39 -6.27 -10.10
CA GLN A 35 -33.65 -5.91 -10.76
C GLN A 35 -34.89 -6.15 -9.88
N GLN A 36 -34.83 -7.08 -8.92
CA GLN A 36 -36.01 -7.53 -8.16
C GLN A 36 -36.10 -7.00 -6.72
N ARG A 37 -34.97 -6.71 -6.06
CA ARG A 37 -34.92 -6.37 -4.64
C ARG A 37 -34.18 -5.05 -4.45
N GLY A 38 -34.90 -3.99 -4.11
CA GLY A 38 -34.40 -2.61 -4.03
C GLY A 38 -33.25 -2.32 -3.08
N ILE A 39 -32.61 -3.32 -2.44
CA ILE A 39 -31.42 -3.17 -1.61
C ILE A 39 -30.52 -4.42 -1.78
N PRO A 40 -29.23 -4.28 -2.14
CA PRO A 40 -28.33 -5.42 -2.34
C PRO A 40 -27.92 -6.10 -1.02
N SER A 41 -27.89 -7.43 -0.99
CA SER A 41 -27.46 -8.21 0.18
C SER A 41 -25.94 -8.23 0.35
N ASP A 42 -25.46 -8.55 1.56
CA ASP A 42 -24.01 -8.71 1.83
C ASP A 42 -23.36 -9.77 0.91
N ALA A 43 -24.10 -10.84 0.59
CA ALA A 43 -23.63 -11.88 -0.32
C ALA A 43 -23.47 -11.36 -1.77
N THR A 44 -24.43 -10.56 -2.25
CA THR A 44 -24.37 -9.93 -3.58
C THR A 44 -23.18 -8.97 -3.66
N ILE A 45 -22.97 -8.15 -2.63
CA ILE A 45 -21.87 -7.19 -2.55
C ILE A 45 -20.53 -7.91 -2.49
N ALA A 46 -20.41 -8.93 -1.64
CA ALA A 46 -19.20 -9.75 -1.55
C ALA A 46 -18.86 -10.43 -2.89
N ALA A 47 -19.87 -10.87 -3.64
CA ALA A 47 -19.67 -11.46 -4.97
C ALA A 47 -19.12 -10.43 -5.97
N VAL A 48 -19.72 -9.24 -6.07
CA VAL A 48 -19.24 -8.17 -6.96
C VAL A 48 -17.85 -7.68 -6.60
N MET A 49 -17.59 -7.47 -5.32
CA MET A 49 -16.25 -7.13 -4.81
C MET A 49 -15.22 -8.21 -5.17
N SER A 50 -15.58 -9.50 -5.05
CA SER A 50 -14.67 -10.59 -5.43
C SER A 50 -14.39 -10.62 -6.93
N MET A 51 -15.37 -10.25 -7.77
CA MET A 51 -15.18 -10.10 -9.22
C MET A 51 -14.26 -8.91 -9.53
N ALA A 52 -14.42 -7.77 -8.86
CA ALA A 52 -13.51 -6.63 -9.02
C ALA A 52 -12.06 -7.01 -8.72
N ILE A 53 -11.81 -7.65 -7.58
CA ILE A 53 -10.49 -8.14 -7.18
C ILE A 53 -9.95 -9.14 -8.21
N HIS A 54 -10.77 -10.05 -8.72
CA HIS A 54 -10.34 -11.04 -9.70
C HIS A 54 -9.88 -10.40 -11.02
N GLU A 55 -10.62 -9.42 -11.53
CA GLU A 55 -10.28 -8.72 -12.77
C GLU A 55 -9.00 -7.87 -12.60
N ASP A 56 -8.79 -7.26 -11.43
CA ASP A 56 -7.54 -6.55 -11.10
C ASP A 56 -6.35 -7.52 -11.07
N LEU A 57 -6.48 -8.67 -10.38
CA LEU A 57 -5.43 -9.68 -10.30
C LEU A 57 -5.08 -10.32 -11.65
N THR A 58 -6.04 -10.37 -12.58
CA THR A 58 -5.85 -10.93 -13.93
C THR A 58 -5.45 -9.87 -14.96
N GLY A 59 -5.22 -8.62 -14.55
CA GLY A 59 -4.73 -7.56 -15.43
C GLY A 59 -5.76 -7.05 -16.43
N GLN A 60 -7.04 -7.03 -16.05
CA GLN A 60 -8.16 -6.56 -16.88
C GLN A 60 -8.79 -5.29 -16.29
N PRO A 61 -8.05 -4.15 -16.26
CA PRO A 61 -8.45 -2.95 -15.51
C PRO A 61 -9.80 -2.37 -15.95
N GLN A 62 -10.13 -2.47 -17.24
CA GLN A 62 -11.42 -1.98 -17.76
C GLN A 62 -12.61 -2.79 -17.25
N LYS A 63 -12.45 -4.10 -17.04
CA LYS A 63 -13.50 -4.93 -16.44
C LYS A 63 -13.55 -4.75 -14.93
N GLY A 64 -12.39 -4.61 -14.29
CA GLY A 64 -12.29 -4.23 -12.87
C GLY A 64 -13.07 -2.95 -12.58
N LYS A 65 -12.96 -1.95 -13.46
CA LYS A 65 -13.70 -0.68 -13.36
C LYS A 65 -15.21 -0.90 -13.27
N VAL A 66 -15.77 -1.71 -14.17
CA VAL A 66 -17.23 -1.98 -14.20
C VAL A 66 -17.71 -2.61 -12.90
N HIS A 67 -16.92 -3.52 -12.31
CA HIS A 67 -17.28 -4.13 -11.02
C HIS A 67 -17.11 -3.16 -9.86
N LEU A 68 -16.13 -2.27 -9.91
CA LEU A 68 -15.97 -1.23 -8.91
C LEU A 68 -17.07 -0.18 -9.00
N ASP A 69 -17.50 0.22 -10.20
CA ASP A 69 -18.68 1.08 -10.44
C ASP A 69 -19.94 0.44 -9.82
N ALA A 70 -20.14 -0.85 -10.06
CA ALA A 70 -21.25 -1.59 -9.48
C ALA A 70 -21.15 -1.69 -7.95
N LEU A 71 -19.95 -1.92 -7.42
CA LEU A 71 -19.71 -2.03 -5.98
C LEU A 71 -20.02 -0.72 -5.25
N GLU A 72 -19.49 0.39 -5.76
CA GLU A 72 -19.77 1.74 -5.26
C GLU A 72 -21.27 2.01 -5.23
N ARG A 73 -21.96 1.74 -6.35
CA ARG A 73 -23.41 1.93 -6.42
C ARG A 73 -24.18 1.06 -5.42
N MET A 74 -23.74 -0.17 -5.19
CA MET A 74 -24.37 -1.05 -4.18
C MET A 74 -24.17 -0.52 -2.75
N VAL A 75 -22.98 0.04 -2.45
CA VAL A 75 -22.68 0.68 -1.16
C VAL A 75 -23.57 1.91 -0.97
N GLU A 76 -23.77 2.73 -2.00
CA GLU A 76 -24.68 3.89 -1.97
C GLU A 76 -26.13 3.48 -1.71
N ILE A 77 -26.64 2.45 -2.42
CA ILE A 77 -28.02 1.94 -2.22
C ILE A 77 -28.20 1.43 -0.78
N ARG A 78 -27.14 0.88 -0.18
CA ARG A 78 -27.16 0.45 1.24
C ARG A 78 -27.12 1.60 2.23
N GLY A 79 -26.89 2.84 1.79
CA GLY A 79 -26.79 4.02 2.67
C GLY A 79 -25.35 4.41 3.05
N GLY A 80 -24.35 3.96 2.29
CA GLY A 80 -22.94 4.29 2.47
C GLY A 80 -22.15 3.25 3.27
N ILE A 81 -20.82 3.44 3.36
CA ILE A 81 -19.90 2.44 3.93
C ILE A 81 -20.12 2.20 5.43
N ALA A 82 -20.63 3.20 6.17
CA ALA A 82 -20.96 3.08 7.59
C ALA A 82 -22.05 2.02 7.87
N GLN A 83 -22.84 1.64 6.86
CA GLN A 83 -23.89 0.63 7.00
C GLN A 83 -23.34 -0.81 7.05
N PHE A 84 -22.02 -0.97 6.91
CA PHE A 84 -21.33 -2.25 6.96
C PHE A 84 -20.57 -2.46 8.29
N GLU A 85 -20.72 -1.59 9.29
CA GLU A 85 -20.03 -1.70 10.59
C GLU A 85 -20.35 -2.99 11.35
N ALA A 86 -21.57 -3.52 11.16
CA ALA A 86 -21.97 -4.82 11.70
C ALA A 86 -21.28 -6.01 10.99
N THR A 87 -20.81 -5.81 9.76
CA THR A 87 -20.13 -6.81 8.93
C THR A 87 -18.70 -6.36 8.60
N ARG A 88 -17.88 -6.08 9.62
CA ARG A 88 -16.53 -5.51 9.49
C ARG A 88 -15.63 -6.18 8.45
N ILE A 89 -15.70 -7.51 8.34
CA ILE A 89 -14.91 -8.26 7.35
C ILE A 89 -15.29 -7.83 5.92
N LEU A 90 -16.59 -7.67 5.64
CA LEU A 90 -17.05 -7.22 4.33
C LEU A 90 -16.66 -5.76 4.10
N LEU A 91 -16.89 -4.89 5.08
CA LEU A 91 -16.48 -3.49 5.05
C LEU A 91 -15.01 -3.34 4.65
N GLN A 92 -14.12 -4.03 5.37
CA GLN A 92 -12.68 -3.92 5.14
C GLN A 92 -12.28 -4.45 3.76
N LYS A 93 -12.94 -5.50 3.26
CA LYS A 93 -12.68 -6.02 1.92
C LYS A 93 -13.20 -5.07 0.83
N ILE A 94 -14.33 -4.39 1.04
CA ILE A 94 -14.85 -3.35 0.13
C ILE A 94 -13.82 -2.23 0.02
N CYS A 95 -13.36 -1.69 1.15
CA CYS A 95 -12.36 -0.63 1.17
C CYS A 95 -11.06 -1.05 0.49
N ARG A 96 -10.62 -2.29 0.71
CA ARG A 96 -9.40 -2.80 0.08
C ARG A 96 -9.51 -2.97 -1.43
N ALA A 97 -10.67 -3.37 -1.95
CA ALA A 97 -10.89 -3.46 -3.39
C ALA A 97 -10.78 -2.08 -4.05
N ASP A 98 -11.37 -1.06 -3.43
CA ASP A 98 -11.29 0.33 -3.88
C ASP A 98 -9.86 0.90 -3.82
N ILE A 99 -9.15 0.67 -2.70
CA ILE A 99 -7.74 1.07 -2.53
C ILE A 99 -6.84 0.39 -3.57
N GLU A 100 -6.99 -0.92 -3.78
CA GLU A 100 -6.14 -1.65 -4.72
C GLU A 100 -6.35 -1.17 -6.15
N TYR A 101 -7.61 -0.98 -6.56
CA TYR A 101 -7.91 -0.44 -7.87
C TYR A 101 -7.30 0.96 -8.06
N ALA A 102 -7.38 1.82 -7.05
CA ALA A 102 -6.78 3.16 -7.07
C ALA A 102 -5.24 3.11 -7.17
N LEU A 103 -4.58 2.17 -6.47
CA LEU A 103 -3.12 1.98 -6.56
C LEU A 103 -2.69 1.48 -7.94
N GLN A 104 -3.44 0.57 -8.54
CA GLN A 104 -3.13 -0.01 -9.86
C GLN A 104 -3.33 0.97 -11.00
N ASN A 105 -4.46 1.70 -10.98
CA ASN A 105 -4.86 2.56 -12.09
C ASN A 105 -4.49 4.04 -11.86
N GLY A 106 -4.02 4.36 -10.67
CA GLY A 106 -3.69 5.71 -10.22
C GLY A 106 -4.88 6.66 -10.05
N SER A 107 -6.10 6.16 -10.02
CA SER A 107 -7.29 6.97 -9.78
C SER A 107 -7.38 7.41 -8.31
N ARG A 108 -8.22 8.40 -8.03
CA ARG A 108 -8.68 8.65 -6.65
C ARG A 108 -9.56 7.47 -6.20
N PRO A 109 -9.50 7.05 -4.94
CA PRO A 109 -10.45 6.08 -4.40
C PRO A 109 -11.86 6.67 -4.37
N ARG A 110 -12.86 5.80 -4.42
CA ARG A 110 -14.27 6.19 -4.53
C ARG A 110 -14.95 6.30 -3.18
N LEU A 111 -14.46 5.52 -2.23
CA LEU A 111 -14.93 5.51 -0.86
C LEU A 111 -13.93 6.26 0.03
N ASN A 112 -14.32 6.48 1.28
CA ASN A 112 -13.46 7.07 2.28
C ASN A 112 -13.72 6.41 3.64
N ARG A 113 -12.63 6.18 4.39
CA ARG A 113 -12.66 5.72 5.76
C ARG A 113 -11.36 6.07 6.47
N ASP A 114 -11.46 6.68 7.64
CA ASP A 114 -10.32 6.97 8.50
C ASP A 114 -10.64 6.62 9.96
N GLU A 115 -10.62 5.32 10.27
CA GLU A 115 -10.82 4.79 11.62
C GLU A 115 -9.49 4.31 12.22
N PHE A 116 -8.42 5.10 12.03
CA PHE A 116 -7.10 4.73 12.54
C PHE A 116 -7.14 4.55 14.08
N PRO A 117 -6.69 3.40 14.63
CA PRO A 117 -6.85 3.08 16.05
C PRO A 117 -5.81 3.78 16.94
N ARG A 118 -5.80 5.13 16.95
CA ARG A 118 -4.81 5.95 17.67
C ARG A 118 -4.81 5.65 19.17
N ASP A 119 -5.98 5.59 19.78
CA ASP A 119 -6.12 5.35 21.22
C ASP A 119 -5.57 4.00 21.65
N LEU A 120 -5.86 2.94 20.89
CA LEU A 120 -5.34 1.60 21.14
C LEU A 120 -3.81 1.57 21.00
N ILE A 121 -3.28 2.16 19.93
CA ILE A 121 -1.83 2.21 19.69
C ILE A 121 -1.15 3.01 20.81
N GLN A 122 -1.70 4.16 21.18
CA GLN A 122 -1.17 5.00 22.26
C GLN A 122 -1.22 4.27 23.60
N PHE A 123 -2.33 3.59 23.92
CA PHE A 123 -2.47 2.81 25.14
C PHE A 123 -1.39 1.72 25.25
N ILE A 124 -1.16 0.95 24.17
CA ILE A 124 -0.15 -0.12 24.17
C ILE A 124 1.27 0.46 24.24
N LEU A 125 1.50 1.61 23.60
CA LEU A 125 2.82 2.26 23.59
C LEU A 125 3.09 3.10 24.85
N ALA A 126 2.09 3.46 25.64
CA ALA A 126 2.21 4.33 26.81
C ALA A 126 3.31 3.89 27.81
N PRO A 127 3.49 2.60 28.12
CA PRO A 127 4.56 2.14 29.01
C PRO A 127 5.97 2.39 28.47
N MET A 128 6.10 2.69 27.17
CA MET A 128 7.37 2.88 26.46
C MET A 128 7.60 4.32 26.01
N ALA A 129 6.76 5.27 26.44
CA ALA A 129 6.82 6.64 25.97
C ALA A 129 8.09 7.37 26.47
N HIS A 130 9.12 7.39 25.63
CA HIS A 130 10.04 8.52 25.58
C HIS A 130 9.46 9.58 24.62
N PRO A 131 9.47 10.88 24.97
CA PRO A 131 9.00 11.92 24.07
C PRO A 131 9.85 11.89 22.78
N GLN A 132 9.24 11.56 21.65
CA GLN A 132 9.92 11.59 20.36
C GLN A 132 9.46 12.81 19.55
N HIS A 133 10.44 13.58 19.09
CA HIS A 133 10.27 14.75 18.23
C HIS A 133 9.98 14.36 16.77
N THR A 134 8.92 13.59 16.49
CA THR A 134 8.54 13.23 15.11
C THR A 134 7.97 14.40 14.30
N TYR A 135 7.22 15.31 14.94
CA TYR A 135 6.69 16.51 14.27
C TYR A 135 7.79 17.51 13.86
N PRO A 136 8.78 17.84 14.72
CA PRO A 136 9.90 18.72 14.33
C PRO A 136 10.71 18.21 13.13
N PHE A 137 10.84 16.90 12.95
CA PHE A 137 11.63 16.31 11.88
C PHE A 137 11.05 16.57 10.49
N MET A 138 9.74 16.37 10.29
CA MET A 138 9.10 16.60 8.98
C MET A 138 9.12 18.08 8.59
N TRP A 139 8.95 18.96 9.59
CA TRP A 139 9.05 20.41 9.39
C TRP A 139 10.46 20.85 8.98
N GLN A 140 11.50 20.28 9.60
CA GLN A 140 12.90 20.53 9.21
C GLN A 140 13.21 20.11 7.77
N LEU A 141 12.48 19.12 7.26
CA LEU A 141 12.55 18.65 5.88
C LEU A 141 11.62 19.41 4.94
N GLN A 142 11.02 20.51 5.42
CA GLN A 142 10.10 21.36 4.65
C GLN A 142 8.90 20.58 4.09
N VAL A 143 8.45 19.56 4.82
CA VAL A 143 7.22 18.81 4.52
C VAL A 143 6.10 19.44 5.33
N TYR A 144 5.44 20.45 4.76
CA TYR A 144 4.39 21.22 5.46
C TYR A 144 3.00 20.60 5.36
N GLU A 145 2.82 19.64 4.45
CA GLU A 145 1.53 18.99 4.25
C GLU A 145 1.11 18.19 5.49
N ILE A 146 0.00 18.61 6.11
CA ILE A 146 -0.48 18.08 7.39
C ILE A 146 -0.79 16.59 7.28
N THR A 147 -1.41 16.16 6.17
CA THR A 147 -1.75 14.76 5.92
C THR A 147 -0.50 13.87 5.95
N LEU A 148 0.59 14.30 5.30
CA LEU A 148 1.84 13.55 5.26
C LEU A 148 2.54 13.51 6.62
N GLN A 149 2.49 14.61 7.38
CA GLN A 149 3.03 14.63 8.75
C GLN A 149 2.27 13.65 9.66
N GLN A 150 0.94 13.65 9.60
CA GLN A 150 0.10 12.73 10.38
C GLN A 150 0.35 11.27 9.98
N VAL A 151 0.39 10.98 8.68
CA VAL A 151 0.71 9.62 8.18
C VAL A 151 2.10 9.17 8.63
N PHE A 152 3.10 10.05 8.60
CA PHE A 152 4.44 9.73 9.09
C PHE A 152 4.42 9.34 10.58
N VAL A 153 3.77 10.13 11.42
CA VAL A 153 3.65 9.85 12.87
C VAL A 153 2.93 8.52 13.12
N ASP A 154 1.85 8.26 12.38
CA ASP A 154 1.08 7.03 12.44
C ASP A 154 1.91 5.81 12.05
N LEU A 155 2.61 5.88 10.92
CA LEU A 155 3.47 4.81 10.42
C LEU A 155 4.66 4.56 11.35
N MET A 156 5.24 5.61 11.96
CA MET A 156 6.27 5.46 12.98
C MET A 156 5.73 4.77 14.23
N SER A 157 4.53 5.13 14.67
CA SER A 157 3.88 4.54 15.84
C SER A 157 3.55 3.07 15.61
N VAL A 158 2.98 2.75 14.45
CA VAL A 158 2.72 1.35 14.02
C VAL A 158 4.01 0.56 13.89
N SER A 159 5.06 1.15 13.33
CA SER A 159 6.37 0.50 13.23
C SER A 159 6.93 0.15 14.60
N ARG A 160 6.88 1.08 15.57
CA ARG A 160 7.29 0.81 16.95
C ARG A 160 6.44 -0.26 17.60
N LEU A 161 5.11 -0.16 17.48
CA LEU A 161 4.18 -1.13 18.03
C LEU A 161 4.45 -2.54 17.53
N LEU A 162 4.58 -2.72 16.22
CA LEU A 162 4.78 -4.03 15.61
C LEU A 162 6.18 -4.60 15.86
N ASN A 163 7.18 -3.73 16.03
CA ASN A 163 8.53 -4.17 16.42
C ASN A 163 8.62 -4.57 17.89
N TYR A 164 7.82 -3.94 18.76
CA TYR A 164 7.75 -4.27 20.18
C TYR A 164 6.87 -5.50 20.45
N ASN A 165 5.69 -5.52 19.85
CA ASN A 165 4.73 -6.60 19.97
C ASN A 165 4.35 -7.13 18.59
N PRO A 166 5.18 -7.99 17.99
CA PRO A 166 4.87 -8.59 16.71
C PRO A 166 3.58 -9.42 16.74
N ALA A 167 3.10 -9.88 17.89
CA ALA A 167 1.86 -10.66 17.95
C ALA A 167 0.59 -9.81 17.74
N PHE A 168 0.70 -8.48 17.73
CA PHE A 168 -0.42 -7.56 17.52
C PHE A 168 -1.22 -7.88 16.25
N PHE A 169 -0.58 -8.21 15.12
CA PHE A 169 -1.30 -8.54 13.88
C PHE A 169 -2.20 -9.78 14.00
N ARG A 170 -1.91 -10.67 14.95
CA ARG A 170 -2.69 -11.90 15.19
C ARG A 170 -3.86 -11.63 16.12
N PHE A 171 -3.65 -10.81 17.13
CA PHE A 171 -4.65 -10.57 18.18
C PHE A 171 -5.61 -9.44 17.84
N GLU A 172 -5.17 -8.45 17.04
CA GLU A 172 -5.97 -7.29 16.64
C GLU A 172 -6.08 -7.19 15.10
N PRO A 173 -6.61 -8.22 14.40
CA PRO A 173 -6.65 -8.23 12.94
C PRO A 173 -7.51 -7.11 12.36
N PHE A 174 -8.59 -6.73 13.05
CA PHE A 174 -9.44 -5.62 12.61
C PHE A 174 -8.73 -4.28 12.73
N ALA A 175 -8.09 -4.00 13.87
CA ALA A 175 -7.32 -2.77 14.06
C ALA A 175 -6.17 -2.67 13.05
N TYR A 176 -5.51 -3.80 12.77
CA TYR A 176 -4.49 -3.85 11.72
C TYR A 176 -5.07 -3.48 10.34
N GLN A 177 -6.23 -4.01 9.96
CA GLN A 177 -6.86 -3.60 8.69
C GLN A 177 -7.25 -2.12 8.67
N GLU A 178 -7.74 -1.56 9.79
CA GLU A 178 -8.06 -0.13 9.87
C GLU A 178 -6.83 0.77 9.72
N VAL A 179 -5.68 0.35 10.25
CA VAL A 179 -4.38 1.02 9.99
C VAL A 179 -4.11 1.08 8.49
N LEU A 180 -4.26 -0.04 7.78
CA LEU A 180 -4.00 -0.11 6.35
C LEU A 180 -4.97 0.78 5.56
N ILE A 181 -6.27 0.66 5.85
CA ILE A 181 -7.33 1.37 5.15
C ILE A 181 -7.21 2.88 5.35
N SER A 182 -7.07 3.34 6.60
CA SER A 182 -6.93 4.76 6.92
C SER A 182 -5.72 5.40 6.24
N VAL A 183 -4.54 4.77 6.34
CA VAL A 183 -3.32 5.34 5.77
C VAL A 183 -3.41 5.41 4.25
N CYS A 184 -3.88 4.34 3.61
CA CYS A 184 -4.05 4.33 2.16
C CYS A 184 -5.08 5.36 1.68
N TYR A 185 -6.24 5.47 2.32
CA TYR A 185 -7.24 6.47 1.94
C TYR A 185 -6.72 7.89 2.09
N ARG A 186 -6.07 8.22 3.22
CA ARG A 186 -5.49 9.57 3.42
C ARG A 186 -4.46 9.92 2.35
N LEU A 187 -3.57 8.99 2.02
CA LEU A 187 -2.57 9.22 0.96
C LEU A 187 -3.21 9.35 -0.42
N LEU A 188 -4.09 8.43 -0.81
CA LEU A 188 -4.68 8.40 -2.15
C LEU A 188 -5.72 9.51 -2.38
N HIS A 189 -6.39 9.98 -1.33
CA HIS A 189 -7.25 11.18 -1.41
C HIS A 189 -6.45 12.46 -1.45
N HIS A 190 -5.32 12.54 -0.73
CA HIS A 190 -4.40 13.68 -0.82
C HIS A 190 -3.98 13.93 -2.26
N GLN A 191 -3.55 12.88 -2.98
CA GLN A 191 -3.31 13.00 -4.43
C GLN A 191 -3.47 11.66 -5.16
N PRO A 192 -4.15 11.64 -6.33
CA PRO A 192 -4.19 10.47 -7.20
C PRO A 192 -2.84 10.19 -7.86
N LEU A 193 -2.46 8.91 -7.96
CA LEU A 193 -1.22 8.47 -8.58
C LEU A 193 -1.18 8.66 -10.10
N ALA A 194 -2.28 8.91 -10.81
CA ALA A 194 -2.30 9.19 -12.24
C ALA A 194 -2.34 10.69 -12.54
N ASP A 195 -2.44 11.54 -11.51
CA ASP A 195 -2.51 12.98 -11.71
C ASP A 195 -1.18 13.48 -12.28
N ASN A 196 -1.23 14.08 -13.48
CA ASN A 196 -0.04 14.62 -14.15
C ASN A 196 0.46 15.91 -13.47
N GLN A 197 -0.32 16.50 -12.56
CA GLN A 197 0.12 17.59 -11.70
C GLN A 197 1.05 17.14 -10.56
N LEU A 198 1.44 15.86 -10.51
CA LEU A 198 2.54 15.39 -9.66
C LEU A 198 3.89 16.08 -9.99
N GLY A 199 3.96 16.84 -11.09
CA GLY A 199 5.06 17.77 -11.41
C GLY A 199 4.68 19.26 -11.32
N ASN A 200 3.42 19.60 -11.04
CA ASN A 200 2.89 20.96 -10.85
C ASN A 200 2.52 21.22 -9.38
N TRP A 201 3.21 20.55 -8.45
CA TRP A 201 3.34 21.08 -7.10
C TRP A 201 3.80 22.53 -7.26
N GLY A 202 3.09 23.48 -6.65
CA GLY A 202 3.27 24.92 -6.93
C GLY A 202 4.72 25.36 -6.72
N GLU A 203 5.08 26.56 -7.18
CA GLU A 203 6.42 27.17 -7.06
C GLU A 203 7.00 27.30 -5.61
N GLY A 204 6.43 26.62 -4.61
CA GLY A 204 6.92 26.56 -3.23
C GLY A 204 6.90 25.17 -2.57
N GLU A 205 6.54 24.09 -3.25
CA GLU A 205 6.47 22.75 -2.65
C GLU A 205 7.78 21.96 -2.82
N THR A 206 8.16 21.23 -1.77
CA THR A 206 9.51 20.66 -1.68
C THR A 206 9.56 19.24 -2.24
N PRO A 207 10.66 18.84 -2.92
CA PRO A 207 10.84 17.48 -3.42
C PRO A 207 10.66 16.38 -2.37
N TYR A 208 10.78 16.72 -1.09
CA TYR A 208 10.55 15.82 0.04
C TYR A 208 9.09 15.42 0.20
N GLN A 209 8.12 16.31 -0.02
CA GLN A 209 6.70 15.98 0.11
C GLN A 209 6.33 14.83 -0.83
N GLN A 210 6.70 14.95 -2.10
CA GLN A 210 6.47 13.93 -3.11
C GLN A 210 7.19 12.62 -2.80
N LEU A 211 8.45 12.68 -2.34
CA LEU A 211 9.20 11.51 -1.93
C LEU A 211 8.51 10.77 -0.78
N PHE A 212 8.09 11.48 0.28
CA PHE A 212 7.40 10.86 1.40
C PHE A 212 6.05 10.28 1.00
N TYR A 213 5.26 11.01 0.21
CA TYR A 213 3.99 10.52 -0.33
C TYR A 213 4.18 9.18 -1.07
N LEU A 214 5.07 9.14 -2.06
CA LEU A 214 5.33 7.94 -2.87
C LEU A 214 5.99 6.83 -2.04
N GLY A 215 6.90 7.18 -1.14
CA GLY A 215 7.58 6.22 -0.26
C GLY A 215 6.63 5.60 0.76
N PHE A 216 5.68 6.35 1.32
CA PHE A 216 4.64 5.80 2.19
C PHE A 216 3.69 4.89 1.41
N LEU A 217 3.26 5.27 0.20
CA LEU A 217 2.49 4.36 -0.65
C LEU A 217 3.26 3.07 -0.95
N ALA A 218 4.54 3.17 -1.31
CA ALA A 218 5.40 2.03 -1.56
C ALA A 218 5.64 1.18 -0.31
N LEU A 219 5.67 1.77 0.89
CA LEU A 219 5.67 1.02 2.15
C LEU A 219 4.33 0.29 2.34
N MET A 220 3.21 0.97 2.11
CA MET A 220 1.88 0.38 2.29
C MET A 220 1.64 -0.84 1.41
N THR A 221 2.16 -0.87 0.18
CA THR A 221 2.02 -2.06 -0.69
C THR A 221 2.68 -3.31 -0.10
N THR A 222 3.73 -3.17 0.73
CA THR A 222 4.34 -4.30 1.46
C THR A 222 3.45 -4.86 2.57
N LEU A 223 2.53 -4.04 3.10
CA LEU A 223 1.64 -4.37 4.20
C LEU A 223 0.27 -4.85 3.73
N LEU A 224 -0.19 -4.39 2.57
CA LEU A 224 -1.49 -4.75 2.03
C LEU A 224 -1.56 -6.24 1.69
N PHE A 225 -0.54 -6.87 1.10
CA PHE A 225 -0.68 -8.25 0.57
C PHE A 225 0.41 -9.20 1.06
N ARG A 226 0.08 -10.00 2.07
CA ARG A 226 0.85 -11.20 2.44
C ARG A 226 0.13 -12.48 2.02
N TYR A 227 0.07 -12.75 0.73
CA TYR A 227 -0.19 -14.10 0.27
C TYR A 227 1.10 -14.74 -0.22
N LYS A 228 1.64 -15.69 0.56
CA LYS A 228 2.81 -16.51 0.19
C LYS A 228 2.68 -17.21 -1.17
N ALA A 229 1.47 -17.31 -1.72
CA ALA A 229 1.16 -17.97 -2.99
C ALA A 229 1.06 -17.02 -4.20
N PHE A 230 1.00 -15.71 -4.00
CA PHE A 230 0.96 -14.75 -5.11
C PHE A 230 2.33 -14.08 -5.23
N LYS A 231 2.84 -13.99 -6.46
CA LYS A 231 3.94 -13.08 -6.77
C LYS A 231 3.53 -11.68 -6.31
N ARG A 232 4.49 -10.90 -5.79
CA ARG A 232 4.27 -9.49 -5.42
C ARG A 232 3.50 -8.80 -6.55
N LEU A 233 2.40 -8.15 -6.21
CA LEU A 233 1.62 -7.38 -7.19
C LEU A 233 2.53 -6.31 -7.78
N SER A 234 2.47 -6.16 -9.10
CA SER A 234 3.21 -5.11 -9.78
C SER A 234 2.44 -3.81 -9.64
N TYR A 235 3.13 -2.72 -9.32
CA TYR A 235 2.57 -1.36 -9.27
C TYR A 235 3.42 -0.44 -10.17
N PRO A 236 3.31 -0.59 -11.50
CA PRO A 236 4.24 0.04 -12.44
C PRO A 236 4.23 1.57 -12.36
N LEU A 237 3.05 2.17 -12.20
CA LEU A 237 2.89 3.63 -12.09
C LEU A 237 3.56 4.18 -10.82
N LEU A 238 3.38 3.49 -9.69
CA LEU A 238 4.03 3.86 -8.43
C LEU A 238 5.55 3.69 -8.51
N ALA A 239 6.02 2.60 -9.13
CA ALA A 239 7.44 2.36 -9.38
C ALA A 239 8.05 3.48 -10.24
N GLU A 240 7.45 3.79 -11.38
CA GLU A 240 7.90 4.84 -12.29
C GLU A 240 7.99 6.20 -11.58
N ARG A 241 6.92 6.58 -10.87
CA ARG A 241 6.86 7.86 -10.14
C ARG A 241 7.90 7.92 -9.04
N LEU A 242 8.01 6.89 -8.20
CA LEU A 242 9.00 6.86 -7.12
C LEU A 242 10.42 6.94 -7.68
N ARG A 243 10.72 6.19 -8.75
CA ARG A 243 12.02 6.24 -9.42
C ARG A 243 12.33 7.65 -9.93
N SER A 244 11.42 8.25 -10.70
CA SER A 244 11.62 9.59 -11.26
C SER A 244 11.85 10.65 -10.18
N THR A 245 11.08 10.60 -9.09
CA THR A 245 11.25 11.54 -7.98
C THR A 245 12.57 11.33 -7.25
N VAL A 246 13.00 10.08 -7.03
CA VAL A 246 14.31 9.77 -6.43
C VAL A 246 15.47 10.27 -7.31
N GLU A 247 15.38 10.11 -8.64
CA GLU A 247 16.39 10.59 -9.59
C GLU A 247 16.51 12.13 -9.54
N LYS A 248 15.38 12.84 -9.55
CA LYS A 248 15.33 14.31 -9.44
C LYS A 248 15.92 14.80 -8.12
N ALA A 249 15.52 14.19 -7.01
CA ALA A 249 15.97 14.59 -5.68
C ALA A 249 17.47 14.29 -5.47
N SER A 250 17.98 13.19 -6.03
CA SER A 250 19.40 12.84 -6.01
C SER A 250 20.24 13.81 -6.85
N SER A 251 19.74 14.21 -8.02
CA SER A 251 20.42 15.15 -8.93
C SER A 251 20.57 16.54 -8.30
N ASN A 252 19.55 16.99 -7.59
CA ASN A 252 19.55 18.30 -6.94
C ASN A 252 20.30 18.31 -5.59
N ARG A 253 20.87 17.16 -5.16
CA ARG A 253 21.50 16.96 -3.82
C ARG A 253 20.57 17.31 -2.66
N LEU A 254 19.26 17.22 -2.88
CA LEU A 254 18.22 17.59 -1.93
C LEU A 254 17.83 16.40 -1.05
N THR A 255 18.72 15.46 -0.74
CA THR A 255 18.33 14.28 0.04
C THR A 255 19.30 13.98 1.16
N ASN A 256 18.75 13.87 2.37
CA ASN A 256 19.43 13.32 3.53
C ASN A 256 19.77 11.85 3.24
N GLY A 257 21.04 11.45 3.40
CA GLY A 257 21.50 10.12 2.98
C GLY A 257 20.72 8.95 3.61
N PRO A 258 20.52 8.88 4.94
CA PRO A 258 19.64 7.90 5.58
C PRO A 258 18.22 7.83 5.00
N MET A 259 17.66 8.98 4.61
CA MET A 259 16.32 9.06 4.03
C MET A 259 16.30 8.47 2.61
N LEU A 260 17.27 8.86 1.78
CA LEU A 260 17.42 8.30 0.44
C LEU A 260 17.60 6.78 0.51
N LEU A 261 18.42 6.30 1.46
CA LEU A 261 18.61 4.88 1.70
C LEU A 261 17.28 4.18 2.02
N TRP A 262 16.45 4.79 2.88
CA TRP A 262 15.12 4.25 3.19
C TRP A 262 14.22 4.15 1.96
N PHE A 263 14.14 5.19 1.11
CA PHE A 263 13.33 5.15 -0.11
C PHE A 263 13.80 4.07 -1.09
N LEU A 264 15.12 3.93 -1.27
CA LEU A 264 15.69 2.91 -2.15
C LEU A 264 15.39 1.49 -1.64
N PHE A 265 15.52 1.26 -0.33
CA PHE A 265 15.21 -0.04 0.27
C PHE A 265 13.72 -0.35 0.23
N VAL A 266 12.86 0.60 0.62
CA VAL A 266 11.41 0.41 0.57
C VAL A 266 10.96 0.15 -0.86
N GLY A 267 11.36 0.99 -1.82
CA GLY A 267 11.06 0.77 -3.23
C GLY A 267 11.58 -0.57 -3.73
N GLY A 268 12.80 -0.96 -3.31
CA GLY A 268 13.42 -2.24 -3.64
C GLY A 268 12.67 -3.45 -3.11
N ILE A 269 12.10 -3.41 -1.91
CA ILE A 269 11.33 -4.54 -1.37
C ILE A 269 9.87 -4.54 -1.85
N SER A 270 9.38 -3.41 -2.38
CA SER A 270 7.96 -3.24 -2.71
C SER A 270 7.66 -3.17 -4.20
N VAL A 271 8.15 -2.16 -4.92
CA VAL A 271 7.68 -1.80 -6.27
C VAL A 271 8.72 -2.00 -7.37
N PHE A 272 10.02 -1.97 -7.04
CA PHE A 272 11.12 -2.20 -7.99
C PHE A 272 11.40 -3.72 -8.13
N ILE A 273 10.45 -4.42 -8.73
CA ILE A 273 10.47 -5.90 -8.82
C ILE A 273 11.08 -6.38 -10.13
N ASP A 274 10.96 -5.61 -11.21
CA ASP A 274 11.44 -5.98 -12.54
C ASP A 274 12.96 -5.81 -12.70
N ALA A 275 13.52 -6.48 -13.72
CA ALA A 275 14.96 -6.51 -13.93
C ALA A 275 15.56 -5.14 -14.25
N ASP A 276 14.82 -4.25 -14.91
CA ASP A 276 15.32 -2.95 -15.33
C ASP A 276 15.35 -1.97 -14.15
N THR A 277 14.32 -1.96 -13.31
CA THR A 277 14.34 -1.18 -12.06
C THR A 277 15.40 -1.71 -11.09
N ARG A 278 15.66 -3.02 -11.06
CA ARG A 278 16.77 -3.61 -10.26
C ARG A 278 18.15 -3.15 -10.71
N LYS A 279 18.42 -3.18 -12.02
CA LYS A 279 19.69 -2.68 -12.60
C LYS A 279 19.92 -1.21 -12.29
N TRP A 280 18.86 -0.41 -12.28
CA TRP A 280 18.93 0.98 -11.86
C TRP A 280 19.15 1.12 -10.35
N LEU A 281 18.46 0.32 -9.53
CA LEU A 281 18.46 0.45 -8.08
C LEU A 281 19.81 0.15 -7.43
N SER A 282 20.48 -0.92 -7.86
CA SER A 282 21.74 -1.41 -7.29
C SER A 282 22.84 -0.34 -7.20
N PRO A 283 23.23 0.36 -8.29
CA PRO A 283 24.27 1.39 -8.23
C PRO A 283 23.87 2.57 -7.34
N HIS A 284 22.57 2.91 -7.25
CA HIS A 284 22.09 3.99 -6.39
C HIS A 284 22.19 3.62 -4.90
N ILE A 285 21.85 2.38 -4.53
CA ILE A 285 22.05 1.89 -3.16
C ILE A 285 23.54 1.86 -2.82
N LYS A 286 24.40 1.29 -3.69
CA LYS A 286 25.86 1.25 -3.46
C LYS A 286 26.42 2.66 -3.22
N LYS A 287 26.06 3.62 -4.06
CA LYS A 287 26.48 5.03 -3.91
C LYS A 287 26.02 5.62 -2.58
N CYS A 288 24.78 5.36 -2.18
CA CYS A 288 24.23 5.85 -0.91
C CYS A 288 24.95 5.24 0.29
N LEU A 289 25.21 3.92 0.27
CA LEU A 289 25.94 3.22 1.32
C LEU A 289 27.37 3.74 1.47
N SER A 290 28.10 3.90 0.36
CA SER A 290 29.46 4.47 0.37
C SER A 290 29.47 5.90 0.91
N GLY A 291 28.49 6.73 0.51
CA GLY A 291 28.36 8.11 1.02
C GLY A 291 28.05 8.18 2.52
N LEU A 292 27.53 7.10 3.11
CA LEU A 292 27.25 6.98 4.53
C LEU A 292 28.32 6.21 5.32
N GLY A 293 29.34 5.67 4.64
CA GLY A 293 30.34 4.80 5.25
C GLY A 293 29.74 3.52 5.83
N ILE A 294 28.72 2.96 5.17
CA ILE A 294 28.03 1.75 5.63
C ILE A 294 28.57 0.56 4.84
N ASP A 295 29.18 -0.38 5.55
CA ASP A 295 29.81 -1.58 5.01
C ASP A 295 29.06 -2.88 5.38
N GLY A 296 28.05 -2.80 6.24
CA GLY A 296 27.32 -3.96 6.72
C GLY A 296 25.81 -3.74 6.86
N TRP A 297 25.05 -4.83 6.66
CA TRP A 297 23.60 -4.85 6.83
C TRP A 297 23.14 -4.30 8.20
N PRO A 298 23.77 -4.65 9.35
CA PRO A 298 23.34 -4.09 10.65
C PRO A 298 23.40 -2.56 10.70
N ALA A 299 24.43 -1.96 10.10
CA ALA A 299 24.58 -0.50 10.03
C ALA A 299 23.56 0.13 9.06
N ALA A 300 23.31 -0.51 7.91
CA ALA A 300 22.28 -0.08 6.97
C ALA A 300 20.89 -0.12 7.62
N ARG A 301 20.54 -1.25 8.23
CA ARG A 301 19.30 -1.46 8.98
C ARG A 301 19.11 -0.41 10.07
N LYS A 302 20.18 -0.04 10.80
CA LYS A 302 20.13 1.01 11.82
C LYS A 302 19.74 2.38 11.23
N GLN A 303 20.18 2.72 10.02
CA GLN A 303 19.77 3.96 9.35
C GLN A 303 18.34 3.88 8.82
N ILE A 304 17.97 2.77 8.19
CA ILE A 304 16.63 2.54 7.63
C ILE A 304 15.57 2.62 8.73
N ARG A 305 15.84 2.05 9.92
CA ARG A 305 14.94 2.08 11.09
C ARG A 305 14.71 3.45 11.72
N LYS A 306 15.39 4.51 11.25
CA LYS A 306 15.04 5.89 11.64
C LYS A 306 13.71 6.36 11.03
N PHE A 307 13.23 5.65 10.01
CA PHE A 307 11.98 5.86 9.30
C PHE A 307 11.07 4.63 9.47
N PRO A 308 9.79 4.67 9.03
CA PRO A 308 8.88 3.55 9.22
C PRO A 308 9.43 2.25 8.63
N TRP A 309 9.67 1.27 9.51
CA TRP A 309 10.22 -0.03 9.16
C TRP A 309 9.79 -1.04 10.21
N ILE A 310 9.20 -2.15 9.76
CA ILE A 310 8.69 -3.20 10.63
C ILE A 310 9.51 -4.47 10.36
N ASP A 311 10.23 -4.93 11.38
CA ASP A 311 11.27 -5.95 11.29
C ASP A 311 10.73 -7.26 10.74
N ILE A 312 9.62 -7.76 11.32
CA ILE A 312 8.97 -9.01 10.90
C ILE A 312 8.33 -8.96 9.49
N VAL A 313 8.27 -7.78 8.88
CA VAL A 313 7.76 -7.61 7.51
C VAL A 313 8.92 -7.43 6.53
N HIS A 314 9.90 -6.61 6.90
CA HIS A 314 10.83 -6.04 5.94
C HIS A 314 12.26 -6.53 6.10
N ASP A 315 12.69 -7.05 7.27
CA ASP A 315 14.10 -7.38 7.49
C ASP A 315 14.60 -8.48 6.54
N ASP A 316 13.85 -9.57 6.39
CA ASP A 316 14.23 -10.66 5.49
C ASP A 316 14.34 -10.17 4.04
N LEU A 317 13.33 -9.42 3.57
CA LEU A 317 13.31 -8.87 2.21
C LEU A 317 14.42 -7.83 1.98
N GLY A 318 14.70 -7.02 3.00
CA GLY A 318 15.76 -6.01 2.96
C GLY A 318 17.14 -6.66 2.97
N HIS A 319 17.32 -7.73 3.74
CA HIS A 319 18.56 -8.50 3.74
C HIS A 319 18.78 -9.25 2.43
N GLU A 320 17.74 -9.87 1.85
CA GLU A 320 17.80 -10.45 0.50
C GLU A 320 18.23 -9.41 -0.54
N LEU A 321 17.64 -8.21 -0.49
CA LEU A 321 18.02 -7.11 -1.37
C LEU A 321 19.48 -6.69 -1.14
N TRP A 322 19.91 -6.56 0.12
CA TRP A 322 21.29 -6.26 0.47
C TRP A 322 22.24 -7.28 -0.16
N GLN A 323 21.99 -8.58 0.04
CA GLN A 323 22.82 -9.68 -0.47
C GLN A 323 22.93 -9.64 -1.99
N ALA A 324 21.81 -9.43 -2.69
CA ALA A 324 21.82 -9.28 -4.14
C ALA A 324 22.73 -8.15 -4.61
N ILE A 325 22.66 -6.98 -3.95
CA ILE A 325 23.44 -5.80 -4.32
C ILE A 325 24.94 -6.00 -4.07
N ILE A 326 25.33 -6.58 -2.92
CA ILE A 326 26.75 -6.80 -2.62
C ILE A 326 27.38 -7.92 -3.45
N SER A 327 26.57 -8.83 -4.00
CA SER A 327 27.03 -9.92 -4.86
C SER A 327 27.23 -9.52 -6.33
N GLU A 328 26.65 -8.39 -6.75
CA GLU A 328 26.82 -7.80 -8.10
C GLU A 328 28.12 -7.01 -8.25
#